data_AF-A0A6I6JUM4-F1
#
_entry.id   AF-A0A6I6JUM4-F1
#
_cell.length_a   1.000
_cell.length_b   1.000
_cell.length_c   1.000
_cell.angle_alpha   90.00
_cell.angle_beta   90.00
_cell.angle_gamma   90.00
#
_symmetry.space_group_name_H-M   'P 1'
#
loop_
_entity.id
_entity.type
_entity.pdbx_description
1 polymer ?
#
loop_
_entity_poly.entity_id
_entity_poly.type
_entity_poly.pdbx_seq_one_letter_code
_entity_poly.pdbx_strand_id
1 'polypeptide(L)'
;MEKFDSNNFRASLISEFRELDNILETFQSQFKDEVWRSVNEVYPSIVYSEKLGELILTYANQIFSTAESVCDKDKNYNEVRLADEVNIMNKMVDKLSEENKDNQELAAGIHQKAKKMMVNFYPNVMDLSADGFRLLEKYSLMYNIFFIGGFSKFIAQ
;
A
#
# COMPACT_ATOMS: atom_id res chain seq x y z
N MET A 1 37.14 23.96 -11.37
CA MET A 1 35.66 23.92 -11.33
C MET A 1 35.22 23.03 -12.48
N GLU A 2 34.81 21.79 -12.17
CA GLU A 2 34.14 20.94 -13.15
C GLU A 2 32.88 21.63 -13.63
N LYS A 3 32.70 21.72 -14.95
CA LYS A 3 31.45 22.20 -15.54
C LYS A 3 30.39 21.15 -15.22
N PHE A 4 29.44 21.52 -14.37
CA PHE A 4 28.25 20.72 -14.12
C PHE A 4 27.56 20.46 -15.47
N ASP A 5 27.60 19.22 -15.94
CA ASP A 5 27.03 18.83 -17.22
C ASP A 5 25.51 18.67 -17.06
N SER A 6 24.83 19.81 -17.15
CA SER A 6 23.39 19.92 -16.93
C SER A 6 22.57 19.06 -17.89
N ASN A 7 23.11 18.72 -19.07
CA ASN A 7 22.43 17.86 -20.03
C ASN A 7 22.49 16.39 -19.60
N ASN A 8 23.65 15.93 -19.13
CA ASN A 8 23.80 14.59 -18.58
C ASN A 8 23.00 14.41 -17.28
N PHE A 9 22.95 15.43 -16.42
CA PHE A 9 22.11 15.42 -15.21
C PHE A 9 20.61 15.39 -15.52
N ARG A 10 20.14 16.15 -16.52
CA ARG A 10 18.74 16.10 -16.94
C ARG A 10 18.36 14.75 -17.54
N ALA A 11 19.25 14.15 -18.32
CA ALA A 11 19.03 12.84 -18.92
C ALA A 11 18.94 11.74 -17.85
N SER A 12 19.80 11.78 -16.81
CA SER A 12 19.73 10.81 -15.70
C SER A 12 18.44 10.95 -14.91
N LEU A 13 18.02 12.18 -14.58
CA LEU A 13 16.75 12.42 -13.88
C LEU A 13 15.54 11.90 -14.67
N ILE A 14 15.47 12.17 -15.97
CA ILE A 14 14.38 11.66 -16.82
C ILE A 14 14.38 10.12 -16.85
N SER A 15 15.55 9.49 -16.84
CA SER A 15 15.66 8.04 -16.78
C SER A 15 15.14 7.48 -15.46
N GLU A 16 15.51 8.10 -14.33
CA GLU A 16 15.05 7.71 -13.00
C GLU A 16 13.52 7.86 -12.85
N PHE A 17 12.95 8.97 -13.36
CA PHE A 17 11.49 9.15 -13.36
C PHE A 17 10.79 8.05 -14.17
N ARG A 18 11.29 7.73 -15.37
CA ARG A 18 10.72 6.65 -16.18
C ARG A 18 10.82 5.29 -15.51
N GLU A 19 11.91 5.03 -14.80
CA GLU A 19 12.08 3.78 -14.06
C GLU A 19 11.05 3.68 -12.92
N LEU A 20 10.85 4.76 -12.16
CA LEU A 20 9.83 4.82 -11.11
C LEU A 20 8.41 4.67 -11.67
N ASP A 21 8.10 5.33 -12.79
CA ASP A 21 6.80 5.20 -13.46
C ASP A 21 6.55 3.75 -13.87
N ASN A 22 7.55 3.10 -14.49
CA ASN A 22 7.44 1.68 -14.88
C ASN A 22 7.23 0.76 -13.67
N ILE A 23 7.93 1.01 -12.56
CA ILE A 23 7.77 0.24 -11.32
C ILE A 23 6.36 0.42 -10.76
N LEU A 24 5.85 1.65 -10.71
CA LEU A 24 4.51 1.96 -10.24
C LEU A 24 3.44 1.31 -11.11
N GLU A 25 3.53 1.45 -12.43
CA GLU A 25 2.59 0.83 -13.37
C GLU A 25 2.57 -0.70 -13.23
N THR A 26 3.75 -1.31 -13.13
CA THR A 26 3.90 -2.75 -12.93
C THR A 26 3.29 -3.20 -11.59
N PHE A 27 3.55 -2.44 -10.52
CA PHE A 27 2.97 -2.69 -9.21
C PHE A 27 1.44 -2.61 -9.26
N GLN A 28 0.89 -1.53 -9.80
CA GLN A 28 -0.56 -1.29 -9.88
C GLN A 28 -1.25 -2.40 -10.68
N SER A 29 -0.67 -2.81 -11.82
CA SER A 29 -1.22 -3.88 -12.64
C SER A 29 -1.26 -5.21 -11.89
N GLN A 30 -0.13 -5.63 -11.31
CA GLN A 30 -0.07 -6.89 -10.56
C GLN A 30 -0.97 -6.88 -9.32
N PHE A 31 -1.05 -5.73 -8.63
CA PHE A 31 -1.84 -5.56 -7.43
C PHE A 31 -3.32 -5.67 -7.74
N LYS A 32 -3.74 -5.01 -8.83
CA LYS A 32 -5.09 -5.12 -9.34
C LYS A 32 -5.47 -6.56 -9.64
N ASP A 33 -4.61 -7.31 -10.31
CA ASP A 33 -4.88 -8.70 -10.67
C ASP A 33 -4.97 -9.62 -9.44
N GLU A 34 -4.08 -9.48 -8.47
CA GLU A 34 -4.10 -10.28 -7.24
C GLU A 34 -5.33 -9.98 -6.38
N VAL A 35 -5.65 -8.71 -6.16
CA VAL A 35 -6.83 -8.31 -5.37
C VAL A 35 -8.12 -8.73 -6.08
N TRP A 36 -8.21 -8.53 -7.40
CA TRP A 36 -9.37 -8.96 -8.17
C TRP A 36 -9.57 -10.47 -8.10
N ARG A 37 -8.49 -11.26 -8.20
CA ARG A 37 -8.56 -12.71 -8.06
C ARG A 37 -9.14 -13.11 -6.70
N SER A 38 -8.66 -12.51 -5.61
CA SER A 38 -9.19 -12.78 -4.26
C SER A 38 -10.65 -12.38 -4.09
N VAL A 39 -11.07 -11.25 -4.69
CA VAL A 39 -12.49 -10.86 -4.70
C VAL A 39 -13.33 -11.88 -5.45
N ASN A 40 -12.90 -12.28 -6.65
CA ASN A 40 -13.66 -13.19 -7.52
C ASN A 40 -13.70 -14.64 -6.98
N GLU A 41 -12.70 -15.06 -6.20
CA GLU A 41 -12.71 -16.34 -5.49
C GLU A 41 -13.83 -16.40 -4.44
N VAL A 42 -14.10 -15.30 -3.73
CA VAL A 42 -15.13 -15.22 -2.68
C VAL A 42 -16.49 -14.81 -3.25
N TYR A 43 -16.52 -13.94 -4.27
CA TYR A 43 -17.72 -13.40 -4.89
C TYR A 43 -17.72 -13.61 -6.41
N PRO A 44 -17.87 -14.86 -6.90
CA PRO A 44 -17.75 -15.19 -8.33
C PRO A 44 -18.85 -14.60 -9.22
N SER A 45 -19.94 -14.10 -8.63
CA SER A 45 -21.03 -13.43 -9.34
C SER A 45 -20.77 -11.93 -9.58
N ILE A 46 -19.78 -11.34 -8.91
CA ILE A 46 -19.42 -9.94 -9.11
C ILE A 46 -18.68 -9.82 -10.44
N VAL A 47 -19.10 -8.87 -11.27
CA VAL A 47 -18.42 -8.54 -12.53
C VAL A 47 -17.49 -7.36 -12.31
N TYR A 48 -16.30 -7.43 -12.88
CA TYR A 48 -15.35 -6.32 -12.84
C TYR A 48 -15.96 -5.08 -13.52
N SER A 49 -15.97 -3.97 -12.78
CA SER A 49 -16.45 -2.66 -13.27
C SER A 49 -15.36 -1.61 -13.10
N GLU A 50 -15.49 -0.49 -13.83
CA GLU A 50 -14.58 0.65 -13.71
C GLU A 50 -14.49 1.14 -12.26
N LYS A 51 -15.65 1.30 -11.58
CA LYS A 51 -15.73 1.71 -10.17
C LYS A 51 -14.99 0.75 -9.23
N LEU A 52 -15.13 -0.56 -9.44
CA LEU A 52 -14.37 -1.55 -8.65
C LEU A 52 -12.86 -1.44 -8.96
N GLY A 53 -12.52 -1.18 -10.22
CA GLY A 53 -11.15 -0.94 -10.62
C GLY A 53 -10.51 0.27 -9.96
N GLU A 54 -11.24 1.37 -9.87
CA GLU A 54 -10.80 2.59 -9.17
C GLU A 54 -10.60 2.34 -7.67
N LEU A 55 -11.47 1.55 -7.03
CA LEU A 55 -11.31 1.15 -5.62
C LEU A 55 -10.02 0.36 -5.41
N ILE A 56 -9.76 -0.63 -6.27
CA ILE A 56 -8.55 -1.45 -6.18
C ILE A 56 -7.29 -0.62 -6.49
N LEU A 57 -7.34 0.25 -7.49
CA LEU A 57 -6.22 1.12 -7.86
C LEU A 57 -5.91 2.14 -6.76
N THR A 58 -6.94 2.69 -6.10
CA THR A 58 -6.77 3.57 -4.94
C THR A 58 -6.05 2.84 -3.82
N TYR A 59 -6.44 1.59 -3.55
CA TYR A 59 -5.78 0.77 -2.54
C TYR A 59 -4.33 0.46 -2.91
N ALA A 60 -4.06 0.13 -4.18
CA ALA A 60 -2.70 -0.08 -4.69
C ALA A 60 -1.82 1.16 -4.43
N ASN A 61 -2.30 2.35 -4.82
CA ASN A 61 -1.56 3.61 -4.63
C ASN A 61 -1.25 3.89 -3.15
N GLN A 62 -2.20 3.62 -2.26
CA GLN A 62 -2.01 3.79 -0.83
C GLN A 62 -0.94 2.86 -0.28
N ILE A 63 -0.96 1.58 -0.69
CA ILE A 63 0.05 0.60 -0.27
C ILE A 63 1.45 0.99 -0.80
N PHE A 64 1.56 1.37 -2.07
CA PHE A 64 2.82 1.78 -2.68
C PHE A 64 3.43 2.99 -1.95
N SER A 65 2.67 4.08 -1.83
CA SER A 65 3.16 5.31 -1.20
C SER A 65 3.45 5.15 0.29
N THR A 66 2.76 4.24 0.97
CA THR A 66 3.01 3.97 2.40
C THR A 66 4.35 3.30 2.62
N ALA A 67 4.74 2.35 1.77
CA ALA A 67 6.02 1.68 1.89
C ALA A 67 7.17 2.69 1.82
N GLU A 68 7.13 3.59 0.84
CA GLU A 68 8.10 4.68 0.71
C GLU A 68 8.05 5.64 1.92
N SER A 69 6.86 6.09 2.30
CA SER A 69 6.69 7.04 3.41
C SER A 69 7.20 6.47 4.74
N VAL A 70 6.94 5.19 5.03
CA VAL A 70 7.42 4.57 6.27
C VAL A 70 8.92 4.35 6.23
N CYS A 71 9.49 3.96 5.08
CA CYS A 71 10.94 3.88 4.93
C CYS A 71 11.63 5.23 5.18
N ASP A 72 11.04 6.34 4.72
CA ASP A 72 11.56 7.68 5.00
C ASP A 72 11.44 8.06 6.48
N LYS A 73 10.26 7.82 7.08
CA LYS A 73 10.02 8.09 8.51
C LYS A 73 10.98 7.29 9.39
N ASP A 74 11.17 6.01 9.12
CA ASP A 74 12.04 5.13 9.92
C ASP A 74 13.50 5.60 9.93
N LYS A 75 13.97 6.15 8.80
CA LYS A 75 15.32 6.72 8.68
C LYS A 75 15.48 8.06 9.37
N ASN A 76 14.44 8.89 9.37
CA ASN A 76 14.55 10.30 9.75
C ASN A 76 13.96 10.61 11.14
N TYR A 77 13.10 9.76 11.68
CA TYR A 77 12.48 9.97 12.98
C TYR A 77 13.34 9.38 14.08
N ASN A 78 13.28 9.99 15.26
CA ASN A 78 13.79 9.34 16.47
C ASN A 78 12.81 8.25 16.94
N GLU A 79 13.30 7.35 17.79
CA GLU A 79 12.53 6.21 18.30
C GLU A 79 11.23 6.64 19.00
N VAL A 80 11.28 7.72 19.80
CA VAL A 80 10.10 8.22 20.53
C VAL A 80 8.99 8.62 19.56
N ARG A 81 9.34 9.36 18.49
CA ARG A 81 8.37 9.80 17.49
C ARG A 81 7.77 8.64 16.70
N LEU A 82 8.56 7.62 16.36
CA LEU A 82 8.05 6.41 15.71
C LEU A 82 7.09 5.66 16.62
N ALA A 83 7.46 5.46 17.89
CA ALA A 83 6.63 4.77 18.86
C ALA A 83 5.29 5.49 19.11
N ASP A 84 5.31 6.82 19.19
CA ASP A 84 4.09 7.63 19.33
C ASP A 84 3.17 7.48 18.12
N GLU A 85 3.72 7.49 16.90
CA GLU A 85 2.93 7.30 15.69
C GLU A 85 2.34 5.89 15.60
N VAL A 86 3.12 4.87 15.96
CA VAL A 86 2.61 3.48 16.09
C VAL A 86 1.45 3.41 17.08
N ASN A 87 1.55 4.08 18.23
CA ASN A 87 0.48 4.12 19.23
C ASN A 87 -0.80 4.81 18.72
N ILE A 88 -0.66 5.89 17.95
CA ILE A 88 -1.80 6.57 17.31
C ILE A 88 -2.45 5.64 16.28
N MET A 89 -1.64 5.03 15.43
CA MET A 89 -2.12 4.14 14.37
C MET A 89 -2.77 2.87 14.92
N ASN A 90 -2.27 2.32 16.03
CA ASN A 90 -2.93 1.23 16.75
C ASN A 90 -4.36 1.60 17.13
N LYS A 91 -4.56 2.73 17.84
CA LYS A 91 -5.89 3.19 18.25
C LYS A 91 -6.82 3.39 17.07
N MET A 92 -6.30 3.91 15.96
CA MET A 92 -7.06 4.14 14.74
C MET A 92 -7.51 2.83 14.09
N VAL A 93 -6.59 1.89 13.90
CA VAL A 93 -6.89 0.57 13.30
C VAL A 93 -7.85 -0.23 14.17
N ASP A 94 -7.67 -0.21 15.49
CA ASP A 94 -8.55 -0.94 16.42
C ASP A 94 -9.99 -0.41 16.31
N LYS A 95 -10.16 0.91 16.31
CA LYS A 95 -11.47 1.56 16.13
C LYS A 95 -12.11 1.19 14.78
N LEU A 96 -11.35 1.26 13.70
CA LEU A 96 -11.85 0.99 12.35
C LEU A 96 -12.17 -0.49 12.10
N SER A 97 -11.43 -1.40 12.75
CA SER A 97 -11.62 -2.84 12.61
C SER A 97 -12.98 -3.31 13.11
N GLU A 98 -13.58 -2.57 14.05
CA GLU A 98 -14.93 -2.87 14.56
C GLU A 98 -16.02 -2.64 13.50
N GLU A 99 -15.77 -1.79 12.51
CA GLU A 99 -16.74 -1.38 11.48
C GLU A 99 -16.87 -2.39 10.32
N ASN A 100 -15.91 -3.32 10.15
CA ASN A 100 -15.81 -4.23 9.00
C ASN A 100 -15.77 -5.72 9.39
N LYS A 101 -16.49 -6.11 10.44
CA LYS A 101 -16.45 -7.49 10.98
C LYS A 101 -16.96 -8.56 10.02
N ASP A 102 -17.87 -8.20 9.10
CA ASP A 102 -18.57 -9.17 8.26
C ASP A 102 -17.71 -9.74 7.11
N ASN A 103 -16.53 -9.15 6.84
CA ASN A 103 -15.65 -9.53 5.72
C ASN A 103 -14.22 -9.90 6.17
N GLN A 104 -14.07 -10.43 7.38
CA GLN A 104 -12.74 -10.70 7.97
C GLN A 104 -11.88 -11.67 7.15
N GLU A 105 -12.45 -12.72 6.56
CA GLU A 105 -11.68 -13.70 5.79
C GLU A 105 -11.12 -13.09 4.49
N LEU A 106 -11.98 -12.40 3.71
CA LEU A 106 -11.56 -11.65 2.54
C LEU A 106 -10.51 -10.59 2.91
N ALA A 107 -10.76 -9.82 3.98
CA ALA A 107 -9.86 -8.78 4.45
C ALA A 107 -8.48 -9.34 4.81
N ALA A 108 -8.42 -10.47 5.50
CA ALA A 108 -7.17 -11.12 5.86
C ALA A 108 -6.41 -11.62 4.62
N GLY A 109 -7.12 -12.24 3.67
CA GLY A 109 -6.52 -12.72 2.41
C GLY A 109 -5.93 -11.58 1.58
N ILE A 110 -6.71 -10.51 1.37
CA ILE A 110 -6.27 -9.33 0.60
C ILE A 110 -5.09 -8.63 1.29
N HIS A 111 -5.12 -8.46 2.61
CA HIS A 111 -4.00 -7.89 3.36
C HIS A 111 -2.72 -8.71 3.20
N GLN A 112 -2.82 -10.03 3.26
CA GLN A 112 -1.67 -10.91 3.07
C GLN A 112 -1.06 -10.75 1.67
N LYS A 113 -1.89 -10.59 0.63
CA LYS A 113 -1.43 -10.32 -0.73
C LYS A 113 -0.75 -8.96 -0.84
N ALA A 114 -1.34 -7.91 -0.27
CA ALA A 114 -0.77 -6.58 -0.24
C ALA A 114 0.62 -6.58 0.44
N LYS A 115 0.76 -7.28 1.58
CA LYS A 115 2.04 -7.47 2.27
C LYS A 115 3.10 -8.13 1.39
N LYS A 116 2.74 -9.22 0.73
CA LYS A 116 3.67 -9.92 -0.17
C LYS A 116 4.14 -8.99 -1.30
N MET A 117 3.23 -8.19 -1.85
CA MET A 117 3.57 -7.24 -2.90
C MET A 117 4.46 -6.10 -2.41
N MET A 118 4.22 -5.55 -1.23
CA MET A 118 5.13 -4.55 -0.65
C MET A 118 6.54 -5.09 -0.53
N VAL A 119 6.73 -6.32 -0.01
CA VAL A 119 8.07 -6.92 0.13
C VAL A 119 8.75 -7.12 -1.22
N ASN A 120 8.00 -7.51 -2.25
CA ASN A 120 8.55 -7.73 -3.60
C ASN A 120 9.00 -6.43 -4.29
N PHE A 121 8.26 -5.34 -4.12
CA PHE A 121 8.52 -4.06 -4.80
C PHE A 121 9.34 -3.08 -3.96
N TYR A 122 9.35 -3.24 -2.64
CA TYR A 122 10.15 -2.46 -1.71
C TYR A 122 10.99 -3.37 -0.80
N PRO A 123 12.07 -3.98 -1.29
CA PRO A 123 12.91 -4.86 -0.47
C PRO A 123 13.45 -4.20 0.80
N ASN A 124 13.64 -2.88 0.76
CA ASN A 124 14.10 -2.06 1.89
C ASN A 124 13.16 -2.11 3.11
N VAL A 125 11.92 -2.60 2.97
CA VAL A 125 11.03 -2.82 4.12
C VAL A 125 11.58 -3.88 5.08
N MET A 126 12.50 -4.74 4.62
CA MET A 126 13.19 -5.73 5.44
C MET A 126 14.25 -5.12 6.35
N ASP A 127 14.69 -3.89 6.05
CA ASP A 127 15.71 -3.16 6.82
C ASP A 127 15.09 -2.20 7.84
N LEU A 128 13.76 -2.15 7.93
CA LEU A 128 13.04 -1.29 8.88
C LEU A 128 13.36 -1.66 10.32
N SER A 129 13.40 -0.65 11.19
CA SER A 129 13.36 -0.88 12.64
C SER A 129 12.08 -1.61 13.05
N ALA A 130 12.04 -2.14 14.27
CA ALA A 130 10.85 -2.81 14.80
C ALA A 130 9.60 -1.91 14.78
N ASP A 131 9.77 -0.62 15.10
CA ASP A 131 8.66 0.33 15.09
C ASP A 131 8.32 0.80 13.67
N GLY A 132 9.30 0.92 12.77
CA GLY A 132 9.06 1.12 11.33
C GLY A 132 8.22 0.00 10.73
N PHE A 133 8.55 -1.26 11.02
CA PHE A 133 7.78 -2.41 10.56
C PHE A 133 6.36 -2.42 11.12
N ARG A 134 6.19 -2.13 12.43
CA ARG A 134 4.86 -2.02 13.06
C ARG A 134 4.04 -0.89 12.43
N LEU A 135 4.68 0.23 12.12
CA LEU A 135 4.03 1.37 11.50
C LEU A 135 3.54 1.03 10.09
N LEU A 136 4.39 0.38 9.29
CA LEU A 136 4.02 -0.13 7.95
C LEU A 136 2.82 -1.07 8.02
N GLU A 137 2.83 -2.03 8.95
CA GLU A 137 1.73 -2.96 9.15
C GLU A 137 0.42 -2.22 9.48
N LYS A 138 0.47 -1.22 10.36
CA LYS A 138 -0.73 -0.51 10.81
C LYS A 138 -1.33 0.39 9.73
N TYR A 139 -0.49 1.10 8.96
CA TYR A 139 -0.98 1.80 7.78
C TYR A 139 -1.60 0.85 6.76
N SER A 140 -0.93 -0.27 6.47
CA SER A 140 -1.43 -1.25 5.51
C SER A 140 -2.77 -1.84 5.92
N LEU A 141 -2.94 -2.15 7.22
CA LEU A 141 -4.22 -2.59 7.80
C LEU A 141 -5.31 -1.52 7.66
N MET A 142 -5.00 -0.26 7.96
CA MET A 142 -5.95 0.85 7.81
C MET A 142 -6.44 0.97 6.36
N TYR A 143 -5.54 0.92 5.38
CA TYR A 143 -5.93 1.01 3.97
C TYR A 143 -6.71 -0.22 3.51
N ASN A 144 -6.37 -1.41 4.01
CA ASN A 144 -7.15 -2.61 3.75
C ASN A 144 -8.58 -2.47 4.30
N ILE A 145 -8.74 -1.96 5.53
CA ILE A 145 -10.06 -1.67 6.12
C ILE A 145 -10.85 -0.70 5.22
N PHE A 146 -10.22 0.37 4.72
CA PHE A 146 -10.90 1.31 3.83
C PHE A 146 -11.32 0.66 2.51
N PHE A 147 -10.46 -0.17 1.92
CA PHE A 147 -10.79 -0.95 0.73
C PHE A 147 -11.97 -1.89 0.99
N ILE A 148 -11.93 -2.68 2.06
CA ILE A 148 -12.98 -3.65 2.41
C ILE A 148 -14.30 -2.94 2.70
N GLY A 149 -14.28 -1.83 3.42
CA GLY A 149 -15.48 -1.03 3.68
C GLY A 149 -16.06 -0.42 2.39
N GLY A 150 -15.20 0.05 1.49
CA GLY A 150 -15.60 0.54 0.16
C GLY A 150 -16.20 -0.57 -0.71
N PHE A 151 -15.57 -1.73 -0.73
CA PHE A 151 -16.03 -2.92 -1.46
C PHE A 151 -17.37 -3.43 -0.91
N SER A 152 -17.52 -3.52 0.42
CA SER A 152 -18.77 -3.94 1.08
C SER A 152 -19.93 -3.04 0.70
N LYS A 153 -19.70 -1.72 0.61
CA LYS A 153 -20.71 -0.76 0.15
C LYS A 153 -20.99 -0.88 -1.35
N PHE A 154 -20.01 -1.31 -2.15
CA PHE A 154 -20.18 -1.54 -3.59
C PHE A 154 -21.07 -2.74 -3.87
N ILE A 155 -20.88 -3.86 -3.14
CA ILE A 155 -21.67 -5.09 -3.35
C ILE A 155 -23.10 -5.01 -2.77
N ALA A 156 -23.36 -4.06 -1.87
CA ALA A 156 -24.69 -3.83 -1.29
C ALA A 156 -25.62 -2.96 -2.17
N GLN A 157 -25.13 -2.47 -3.31
CA GLN A 157 -25.87 -1.68 -4.31
C GLN A 157 -26.52 -2.58 -5.35
#